data_AF-A0A840QJZ6-F1
#
_entry.id   AF-A0A840QJZ6-F1
#
_cell.length_a   1.000
_cell.length_b   1.000
_cell.length_c   1.000
_cell.angle_alpha   90.00
_cell.angle_beta   90.00
_cell.angle_gamma   90.00
#
_symmetry.space_group_name_H-M   'P 1'
#
loop_
_entity.id
_entity.type
_entity.pdbx_description
1 polymer ?
#
loop_
_entity_poly.entity_id
_entity_poly.type
_entity_poly.pdbx_seq_one_letter_code
_entity_poly.pdbx_strand_id
1 'polypeptide(L)' 'MLRKILVGAAVVAGSLAVAAPAMATSGPYFAGVYPSVPAAQAACDAGKAQGRWDHCAIKGAAGQQAVMYVWKN' A
#
# COMPACT_ATOMS: atom_id res chain seq x y z
N MET A 1 53.69 -11.23 2.44
CA MET A 1 52.89 -10.84 3.62
C MET A 1 51.47 -11.34 3.43
N LEU A 2 50.97 -12.13 4.38
CA LEU A 2 49.66 -12.79 4.37
C LEU A 2 48.65 -11.95 5.17
N ARG A 3 47.54 -11.52 4.55
CA ARG A 3 46.28 -11.16 5.24
C ARG A 3 45.13 -11.50 4.29
N LYS A 4 44.58 -12.72 4.35
CA LYS A 4 43.49 -13.19 5.22
C LYS A 4 42.15 -12.44 5.01
N ILE A 5 41.23 -13.16 4.34
CA ILE A 5 39.83 -13.49 4.72
C ILE A 5 38.85 -12.29 4.83
N LEU A 6 37.72 -12.24 4.10
CA LEU A 6 36.39 -12.82 4.42
C LEU A 6 35.52 -12.69 3.13
N VAL A 7 35.01 -13.75 2.49
CA VAL A 7 33.78 -14.54 2.77
C VAL A 7 32.57 -13.73 3.23
N GLY A 8 31.47 -13.82 2.45
CA GLY A 8 30.11 -13.42 2.83
C GLY A 8 29.27 -13.09 1.59
N ALA A 9 28.77 -14.06 0.81
CA ALA A 9 27.59 -14.89 1.08
C ALA A 9 26.33 -14.10 1.47
N ALA A 10 25.47 -13.82 0.48
CA ALA A 10 24.05 -14.20 0.48
C ALA A 10 23.31 -13.45 -0.64
N VAL A 11 23.09 -14.12 -1.77
CA VAL A 11 21.98 -13.77 -2.66
C VAL A 11 20.73 -14.11 -1.86
N VAL A 12 20.11 -13.10 -1.24
CA VAL A 12 18.80 -13.25 -0.61
C VAL A 12 17.83 -13.51 -1.75
N ALA A 13 17.53 -14.79 -1.95
CA ALA A 13 16.50 -15.25 -2.85
C ALA A 13 15.21 -14.48 -2.52
N GLY A 14 14.81 -13.64 -3.46
CA GLY A 14 13.54 -12.93 -3.41
C GLY A 14 12.41 -13.94 -3.33
N SER A 15 11.89 -14.11 -2.13
CA SER A 15 10.59 -14.72 -1.90
C SER A 15 9.86 -13.81 -0.93
N LEU A 16 9.62 -12.58 -1.38
CA LEU A 16 8.51 -11.78 -0.88
C LEU A 16 7.24 -12.49 -1.34
N ALA A 17 6.90 -13.59 -0.66
CA ALA A 17 5.53 -14.02 -0.51
C ALA A 17 4.85 -12.90 0.25
N VAL A 18 4.51 -11.81 -0.45
CA VAL A 18 3.60 -10.82 0.04
C VAL A 18 2.30 -11.58 0.19
N ALA A 19 2.02 -12.00 1.43
CA ALA A 19 0.68 -12.34 1.86
C ALA A 19 -0.17 -11.11 1.55
N ALA A 20 -0.71 -11.05 0.34
CA ALA A 20 -1.77 -10.13 0.00
C ALA A 20 -2.87 -10.42 1.02
N PRO A 21 -3.30 -9.43 1.82
CA PRO A 21 -4.44 -9.64 2.69
C PRO A 21 -5.60 -10.03 1.78
N ALA A 22 -6.04 -11.28 1.91
CA ALA A 22 -7.28 -11.76 1.35
C ALA A 22 -8.40 -10.99 2.04
N MET A 23 -8.77 -9.85 1.49
CA MET A 23 -9.95 -9.12 1.91
C MET A 23 -10.83 -8.89 0.69
N ALA A 24 -11.38 -10.01 0.20
CA ALA A 24 -12.64 -10.03 -0.53
C ALA A 24 -13.77 -9.70 0.46
N THR A 25 -13.81 -8.46 0.95
CA THR A 25 -15.01 -7.87 1.53
C THR A 25 -15.73 -7.24 0.36
N SER A 26 -16.90 -7.76 0.02
CA SER A 26 -17.79 -7.30 -1.05
C SER A 26 -18.42 -5.92 -0.75
N GLY A 27 -17.66 -5.04 -0.11
CA GLY A 27 -18.05 -3.72 0.34
C GLY A 27 -16.85 -2.84 0.69
N PRO A 28 -17.06 -1.52 0.86
CA PRO A 28 -16.00 -0.56 1.18
C PRO A 28 -15.29 -0.95 2.48
N TYR A 29 -13.99 -1.23 2.39
CA TYR A 29 -13.12 -1.48 3.53
C TYR A 29 -12.22 -0.27 3.81
N PHE A 30 -11.83 -0.10 5.07
CA PHE A 30 -10.99 1.02 5.50
C PHE A 30 -9.58 0.92 4.91
N ALA A 31 -9.12 1.98 4.24
CA ALA A 31 -7.80 2.04 3.61
C ALA A 31 -6.79 2.89 4.40
N GLY A 32 -7.26 3.90 5.14
CA GLY A 32 -6.39 4.74 5.98
C GLY A 32 -6.93 6.15 6.23
N VAL A 33 -6.16 6.90 7.02
CA VAL A 33 -6.34 8.36 7.22
C VAL A 33 -5.19 9.09 6.55
N TYR A 34 -5.51 10.13 5.81
CA TYR A 34 -4.60 10.94 5.02
C TYR A 34 -4.58 12.38 5.54
N PRO A 35 -3.46 13.10 5.37
CA PRO A 35 -3.33 14.46 5.86
C PRO A 35 -4.27 15.46 5.17
N SER A 36 -4.79 15.11 3.99
CA SER A 36 -5.71 15.96 3.22
C SER A 36 -6.51 15.14 2.20
N VAL A 37 -7.62 15.71 1.70
CA VAL A 37 -8.40 15.12 0.60
C VAL A 37 -7.56 14.87 -0.66
N PRO A 38 -6.69 15.79 -1.13
CA PRO A 38 -5.79 15.53 -2.25
C PRO A 38 -4.82 14.36 -2.01
N ALA A 39 -4.32 14.20 -0.78
CA ALA A 39 -3.44 13.08 -0.45
C ALA A 39 -4.18 11.73 -0.49
N ALA A 40 -5.42 11.69 0.01
CA ALA A 40 -6.27 10.50 -0.13
C ALA A 40 -6.59 10.19 -1.59
N GLN A 41 -6.85 11.22 -2.41
CA GLN A 41 -7.11 11.06 -3.84
C GLN A 41 -5.90 10.47 -4.58
N ALA A 42 -4.70 11.02 -4.35
CA ALA A 42 -3.47 10.50 -4.94
C ALA A 42 -3.20 9.04 -4.55
N ALA A 43 -3.47 8.67 -3.29
CA ALA A 43 -3.35 7.30 -2.83
C ALA A 43 -4.38 6.36 -3.49
N CYS A 44 -5.63 6.82 -3.63
CA CYS A 44 -6.68 6.11 -4.35
C CYS A 44 -6.26 5.82 -5.80
N ASP A 45 -5.79 6.83 -6.54
CA ASP A 45 -5.39 6.70 -7.94
C ASP A 45 -4.18 5.77 -8.10
N ALA A 46 -3.19 5.87 -7.21
CA ALA A 46 -2.06 4.94 -7.19
C ALA A 46 -2.50 3.49 -6.94
N GLY A 47 -3.45 3.26 -6.03
CA GLY A 47 -3.95 1.92 -5.75
C GLY A 47 -4.79 1.32 -6.89
N LYS A 48 -5.59 2.14 -7.58
CA LYS A 48 -6.29 1.72 -8.82
C LYS A 48 -5.29 1.34 -9.92
N ALA A 49 -4.25 2.16 -10.12
CA ALA A 49 -3.19 1.87 -11.09
C ALA A 49 -2.42 0.58 -10.76
N GLN A 50 -2.35 0.21 -9.48
CA GLN A 50 -1.72 -1.04 -9.00
C GLN A 50 -2.68 -2.23 -8.97
N GLY A 51 -3.97 -2.06 -9.34
CA GLY A 51 -4.99 -3.12 -9.27
C GLY A 51 -5.34 -3.56 -7.84
N ARG A 52 -5.05 -2.71 -6.84
CA ARG A 52 -5.31 -3.00 -5.43
C ARG A 52 -6.79 -2.88 -5.08
N TRP A 53 -7.49 -1.95 -5.71
CA TRP A 53 -8.93 -1.68 -5.57
C TRP A 53 -9.44 -1.00 -6.84
N ASP A 54 -10.75 -1.05 -7.07
CA ASP A 54 -11.39 -0.43 -8.25
C ASP A 54 -11.97 0.95 -7.92
N HIS A 55 -12.41 1.13 -6.67
CA HIS A 55 -13.14 2.31 -6.23
C HIS A 55 -12.67 2.79 -4.87
N CYS A 56 -12.90 4.08 -4.60
CA CYS A 56 -12.57 4.72 -3.33
C CYS A 56 -13.67 5.70 -2.92
N ALA A 57 -13.90 5.83 -1.61
CA ALA A 57 -14.73 6.85 -0.98
C ALA A 57 -13.88 7.63 0.01
N ILE A 58 -13.78 8.94 -0.18
CA ILE A 58 -12.98 9.84 0.64
C ILE A 58 -13.94 10.71 1.45
N LYS A 59 -13.79 10.70 2.78
CA LYS A 59 -14.52 11.57 3.71
C LYS A 59 -13.53 12.52 4.37
N GLY A 60 -13.63 13.81 4.08
CA GLY A 60 -12.80 14.84 4.69
C GLY A 60 -13.23 16.23 4.23
N ALA A 61 -12.94 17.25 5.05
CA ALA A 61 -13.13 18.65 4.68
C ALA A 61 -11.84 19.24 4.13
N ALA A 62 -11.94 20.33 3.37
CA ALA A 62 -10.77 21.04 2.86
C ALA A 62 -9.88 21.52 4.03
N GLY A 63 -8.59 21.20 3.97
CA GLY A 63 -7.63 21.53 5.03
C GLY A 63 -7.70 20.65 6.29
N GLN A 64 -8.48 19.57 6.27
CA GLN A 64 -8.57 18.61 7.37
C GLN A 64 -8.09 17.23 6.91
N GLN A 65 -7.82 16.35 7.89
CA GLN A 65 -7.54 14.94 7.62
C GLN A 65 -8.71 14.30 6.88
N ALA A 66 -8.40 13.37 5.98
CA ALA A 66 -9.36 12.66 5.17
C ALA A 66 -9.28 11.16 5.42
N VAL A 67 -10.43 10.53 5.64
CA VAL A 67 -10.54 9.08 5.77
C VAL A 67 -10.87 8.48 4.41
N MET A 68 -10.18 7.43 4.02
CA MET A 68 -10.42 6.71 2.77
C MET A 68 -10.93 5.29 3.04
N TYR A 69 -12.00 4.94 2.33
CA TYR A 69 -12.49 3.57 2.19
C TYR A 69 -12.32 3.15 0.73
N VAL A 70 -12.01 1.89 0.46
CA VAL A 70 -11.81 1.37 -0.90
C VAL A 70 -12.50 0.03 -1.06
N TRP A 71 -12.81 -0.36 -2.29
CA TRP A 71 -13.36 -1.67 -2.59
C TRP A 71 -12.96 -2.14 -3.98
N LYS A 72 -13.08 -3.44 -4.17
CA LYS A 72 -12.82 -4.15 -5.42
C LYS A 72 -14.12 -4.82 -5.86
N ASN A 73 -14.49 -4.66 -7.13
CA ASN A 73 -15.69 -5.26 -7.74
C ASN A 73 -15.43 -6.69 -8.21
#